data_AF-A0A7V3KYN7-F1
#
_entry.id   AF-A0A7V3KYN7-F1
#
_cell.length_a   1.000
_cell.length_b   1.000
_cell.length_c   1.000
_cell.angle_alpha   90.00
_cell.angle_beta   90.00
_cell.angle_gamma   90.00
#
_symmetry.space_group_name_H-M   'P 1'
#
loop_
_entity.id
_entity.type
_entity.pdbx_description
1 polymer ?
#
loop_
_entity_poly.entity_id
_entity_poly.type
_entity_poly.pdbx_seq_one_letter_code
_entity_poly.pdbx_strand_id
1 'polypeptide(L)'
;MAKANLRDIRKRISSVRSTQQITKAMKMVAAAKLRRAQENMMATRPYAIKIYEVLSRLAARTSAETHPLLARREPQRLELILFTSDRGLCGAYNVNLIQRAEKFFEEEKNKYTQIYFSFIGRKGRDYFRKRKVPQHWERVNFFGRVDYNMAAQIGQELIRAYSANEVDLVCLLYSEFVSPLQQRPVLKTILPIEQRPTEEELGVDYLYEPSAAEILSQLLPLYIEVQIYQALLESLASEYGARMTAMENATKNAAEMIDSLTLFYNKVRQASITKELIEIVSGAEALK
;
A
#
# COMPACT_ATOMS: atom_id res chain seq x y z
N MET A 1 -18.25 -30.95 -30.25
CA MET A 1 -17.32 -29.84 -29.87
C MET A 1 -17.63 -28.65 -30.76
N ALA A 2 -17.99 -27.50 -30.18
CA ALA A 2 -18.42 -26.33 -30.93
C ALA A 2 -17.38 -25.95 -32.00
N LYS A 3 -17.84 -25.72 -33.24
CA LYS A 3 -17.02 -25.37 -34.40
C LYS A 3 -16.33 -24.04 -34.10
N ALA A 4 -15.08 -24.08 -33.62
CA ALA A 4 -14.33 -22.88 -33.27
C ALA A 4 -14.13 -22.04 -34.52
N ASN A 5 -14.84 -20.92 -34.62
CA ASN A 5 -14.80 -20.05 -35.78
C ASN A 5 -13.45 -19.33 -35.83
N LEU A 6 -12.75 -19.39 -36.96
CA LEU A 6 -11.48 -18.66 -37.19
C LEU A 6 -11.61 -17.17 -36.85
N ARG A 7 -12.80 -16.59 -37.10
CA ARG A 7 -13.12 -15.21 -36.75
C ARG A 7 -13.04 -14.97 -35.24
N ASP A 8 -13.50 -15.90 -34.41
CA ASP A 8 -13.54 -15.76 -32.96
C ASP A 8 -12.14 -15.88 -32.36
N ILE A 9 -11.32 -16.80 -32.88
CA ILE A 9 -9.91 -16.94 -32.47
C ILE A 9 -9.15 -15.65 -32.81
N ARG A 10 -9.34 -15.10 -34.02
CA ARG A 10 -8.71 -13.83 -34.43
C ARG A 10 -9.15 -12.66 -33.55
N LYS A 11 -10.45 -12.56 -33.23
CA LYS A 11 -10.97 -11.55 -32.30
C LYS A 11 -10.32 -11.68 -30.92
N ARG A 12 -10.17 -12.91 -30.41
CA ARG A 12 -9.55 -13.17 -29.11
C ARG A 12 -8.08 -12.75 -29.09
N ILE A 13 -7.30 -13.08 -30.14
CA ILE A 13 -5.91 -12.62 -30.29
C ILE A 13 -5.84 -11.08 -30.24
N SER A 14 -6.71 -10.39 -30.98
CA SER A 14 -6.74 -8.92 -31.00
C SER A 14 -7.06 -8.32 -29.62
N SER A 15 -8.02 -8.91 -28.91
CA SER A 15 -8.38 -8.51 -27.55
C SER A 15 -7.22 -8.69 -26.55
N VAL A 16 -6.53 -9.82 -26.61
CA VAL A 16 -5.37 -10.09 -25.74
C VAL A 16 -4.19 -9.16 -26.07
N ARG A 17 -3.94 -8.87 -27.36
CA ARG A 17 -2.95 -7.86 -27.78
C ARG A 17 -3.26 -6.47 -27.23
N SER A 18 -4.52 -6.05 -27.29
CA SER A 18 -4.95 -4.76 -26.74
C SER A 18 -4.72 -4.72 -25.23
N THR A 19 -5.07 -5.80 -24.53
CA THR A 19 -4.81 -5.95 -23.09
C THR A 19 -3.32 -5.89 -22.76
N GLN A 20 -2.47 -6.56 -23.57
CA GLN A 20 -1.00 -6.54 -23.42
C GLN A 20 -0.41 -5.12 -23.57
N GLN A 21 -0.92 -4.33 -24.52
CA GLN A 21 -0.48 -2.95 -24.69
C GLN A 21 -0.84 -2.08 -23.48
N ILE A 22 -2.05 -2.25 -22.95
CA ILE A 22 -2.51 -1.54 -21.76
C ILE A 22 -1.65 -1.91 -20.55
N THR A 23 -1.40 -3.20 -20.29
CA THR A 23 -0.57 -3.63 -19.16
C THR A 23 0.88 -3.16 -19.31
N LYS A 24 1.44 -3.18 -20.52
CA LYS A 24 2.76 -2.61 -20.81
C LYS A 24 2.83 -1.10 -20.51
N ALA A 25 1.81 -0.34 -20.91
CA ALA A 25 1.73 1.09 -20.60
C ALA A 25 1.59 1.33 -19.09
N MET A 26 0.72 0.56 -18.41
CA MET A 26 0.53 0.65 -16.96
C MET A 26 1.81 0.31 -16.18
N LYS A 27 2.61 -0.66 -16.64
CA LYS A 27 3.93 -0.95 -16.08
C LYS A 27 4.83 0.28 -16.11
N MET A 28 4.93 0.96 -17.27
CA MET A 28 5.77 2.15 -17.43
C MET A 28 5.28 3.31 -16.55
N VAL A 29 3.97 3.52 -16.47
CA VAL A 29 3.38 4.55 -15.59
C VAL A 29 3.68 4.24 -14.12
N ALA A 30 3.52 2.99 -13.69
CA ALA A 30 3.83 2.58 -12.32
C ALA A 30 5.33 2.74 -12.02
N ALA A 31 6.22 2.40 -12.95
CA ALA A 31 7.66 2.59 -12.80
C ALA A 31 8.05 4.06 -12.63
N ALA A 32 7.48 4.97 -13.43
CA ALA A 32 7.72 6.40 -13.31
C ALA A 32 7.23 6.96 -11.97
N LYS A 33 6.05 6.51 -11.51
CA LYS A 33 5.50 6.92 -10.21
C LYS A 33 6.26 6.34 -9.02
N LEU A 34 6.74 5.10 -9.14
CA LEU A 34 7.62 4.48 -8.15
C LEU A 34 8.88 5.30 -7.95
N ARG A 35 9.55 5.68 -9.05
CA ARG A 35 10.77 6.50 -8.99
C ARG A 35 10.55 7.80 -8.20
N ARG A 36 9.47 8.53 -8.51
CA ARG A 36 9.10 9.75 -7.79
C ARG A 36 8.80 9.50 -6.30
N ALA A 37 8.09 8.41 -5.99
CA ALA A 37 7.81 8.05 -4.60
C ALA A 37 9.11 7.73 -3.83
N GLN A 38 10.07 7.04 -4.45
CA GLN A 38 11.38 6.76 -3.86
C GLN A 38 12.20 8.04 -3.65
N GLU A 39 12.22 8.95 -4.61
CA GLU A 39 12.89 10.26 -4.49
C GLU A 39 12.35 11.04 -3.28
N ASN A 40 11.02 11.15 -3.16
CA ASN A 40 10.38 11.81 -2.02
C ASN A 40 10.69 11.13 -0.68
N MET A 41 10.69 9.79 -0.67
CA MET A 41 11.02 9.00 0.52
C MET A 41 12.46 9.22 0.96
N MET A 42 13.41 9.23 0.02
CA MET A 42 14.83 9.51 0.29
C MET A 42 15.03 10.95 0.77
N ALA A 43 14.35 11.92 0.14
CA ALA A 43 14.43 13.34 0.54
C ALA A 43 13.90 13.60 1.95
N THR A 44 12.92 12.82 2.41
CA THR A 44 12.33 12.97 3.76
C THR A 44 13.20 12.36 4.86
N ARG A 45 14.07 11.39 4.52
CA ARG A 45 14.83 10.60 5.50
C ARG A 45 15.75 11.44 6.41
N PRO A 46 16.53 12.42 5.91
CA PRO A 46 17.38 13.25 6.77
C PRO A 46 16.59 14.00 7.85
N TYR A 47 15.42 14.54 7.48
CA TYR A 47 14.54 15.27 8.38
C TYR A 47 14.00 14.37 9.49
N ALA A 48 13.52 13.17 9.12
CA ALA A 48 12.99 12.21 10.09
C ALA A 48 14.06 11.69 11.07
N ILE A 49 15.27 11.42 10.59
CA ILE A 49 16.40 11.05 11.44
C ILE A 49 16.72 12.18 12.41
N LYS A 50 16.81 13.42 11.92
CA LYS A 50 17.22 14.55 12.76
C LYS A 50 16.19 14.91 13.81
N ILE A 51 14.89 14.87 13.47
CA ILE A 51 13.82 15.06 14.46
C ILE A 51 13.87 13.99 15.53
N TYR A 52 14.04 12.72 15.14
CA TYR A 52 14.13 11.63 16.11
C TYR A 52 15.32 11.82 17.05
N GLU A 53 16.50 12.15 16.52
CA GLU A 53 17.71 12.42 17.32
C GLU A 53 17.48 13.55 18.35
N VAL A 54 16.91 14.69 17.91
CA VAL A 54 16.63 15.83 18.79
C VAL A 54 15.56 15.46 19.84
N LEU A 55 14.52 14.74 19.43
CA LEU A 55 13.43 14.32 20.31
C LEU A 55 13.92 13.33 21.37
N SER A 56 14.73 12.34 20.99
CA SER A 56 15.32 11.36 21.91
C SER A 56 16.20 12.04 22.98
N ARG A 57 17.00 13.04 22.59
CA ARG A 57 17.81 13.83 23.52
C ARG A 57 16.99 14.65 24.51
N LEU A 58 15.94 15.32 24.03
CA LEU A 58 15.02 16.10 24.87
C LEU A 58 14.23 15.20 25.83
N ALA A 59 13.73 14.08 25.33
CA ALA A 59 12.96 13.11 26.11
C ALA A 59 13.81 12.46 27.22
N ALA A 60 15.11 12.21 26.99
CA ALA A 60 15.99 11.67 28.02
C ALA A 60 16.25 12.64 29.20
N ARG A 61 16.04 13.94 29.00
CA ARG A 61 16.32 15.00 29.97
C ARG A 61 15.07 15.57 30.64
N THR A 62 13.90 15.16 30.17
CA THR A 62 12.59 15.62 30.66
C THR A 62 11.86 14.43 31.27
N SER A 63 11.17 14.60 32.39
CA SER A 63 10.39 13.49 32.96
C SER A 63 9.27 13.08 32.00
N ALA A 64 9.11 11.77 31.74
CA ALA A 64 8.13 11.25 30.79
C ALA A 64 6.67 11.60 31.17
N GLU A 65 6.43 11.98 32.42
CA GLU A 65 5.12 12.33 32.97
C GLU A 65 4.62 13.73 32.56
N THR A 66 5.47 14.58 31.97
CA THR A 66 5.10 15.98 31.70
C THR A 66 4.24 16.16 30.43
N HIS A 67 4.20 15.18 29.52
CA HIS A 67 3.51 15.34 28.23
C HIS A 67 2.49 14.22 27.92
N PRO A 68 1.24 14.54 27.53
CA PRO A 68 0.21 13.54 27.22
C PRO A 68 0.65 12.47 26.21
N LEU A 69 1.37 12.86 25.17
CA LEU A 69 1.84 11.94 24.11
C LEU A 69 2.98 10.98 24.53
N LEU A 70 3.60 11.23 25.70
CA LEU A 70 4.63 10.38 26.30
C LEU A 70 4.07 9.54 27.46
N ALA A 71 2.96 9.98 28.06
CA ALA A 71 2.34 9.31 29.19
C ALA A 71 1.91 7.89 28.83
N ARG A 72 2.40 6.92 29.60
CA ARG A 72 2.00 5.51 29.46
C ARG A 72 0.80 5.26 30.35
N ARG A 73 -0.21 4.62 29.76
CA ARG A 73 -1.42 4.13 30.42
C ARG A 73 -1.66 2.69 30.00
N GLU A 74 -2.40 1.94 30.80
CA GLU A 74 -2.85 0.62 30.37
C GLU A 74 -3.81 0.79 29.19
N PRO A 75 -3.48 0.23 28.01
CA PRO A 75 -4.24 0.50 26.81
C PRO A 75 -5.54 -0.32 26.80
N GLN A 76 -6.69 0.36 26.84
CA GLN A 76 -8.01 -0.28 26.73
C GLN A 76 -8.61 -0.12 25.34
N ARG A 77 -8.33 1.00 24.66
CA ARG A 77 -8.87 1.32 23.33
C ARG A 77 -7.74 1.50 22.33
N LEU A 78 -7.80 0.72 21.26
CA LEU A 78 -6.79 0.70 20.21
C LEU A 78 -7.35 1.34 18.93
N GLU A 79 -6.56 2.18 18.28
CA GLU A 79 -6.84 2.65 16.92
C GLU A 79 -5.82 2.07 15.92
N LEU A 80 -6.32 1.32 14.95
CA LEU A 80 -5.53 0.77 13.86
C LEU A 80 -5.76 1.60 12.59
N ILE A 81 -4.74 2.34 12.16
CA ILE A 81 -4.73 3.00 10.86
C ILE A 81 -4.25 2.00 9.80
N LEU A 82 -5.16 1.57 8.94
CA LEU A 82 -4.86 0.64 7.84
C LEU A 82 -4.65 1.40 6.53
N PHE A 83 -3.45 1.25 5.97
CA PHE A 83 -3.09 1.82 4.68
C PHE A 83 -3.34 0.80 3.58
N THR A 84 -4.05 1.21 2.53
CA THR A 84 -4.30 0.44 1.33
C THR A 84 -4.37 1.37 0.12
N SER A 85 -4.45 0.79 -1.07
CA SER A 85 -4.62 1.57 -2.31
C SER A 85 -6.08 1.93 -2.58
N ASP A 86 -6.30 2.99 -3.36
CA ASP A 86 -7.62 3.29 -3.93
C ASP A 86 -7.94 2.40 -5.15
N ARG A 87 -6.90 2.00 -5.90
CA ARG A 87 -7.01 1.30 -7.18
C ARG A 87 -6.43 -0.11 -7.08
N GLY A 88 -7.07 -1.06 -7.77
CA GLY A 88 -6.55 -2.43 -7.87
C GLY A 88 -5.36 -2.57 -8.81
N LEU A 89 -5.21 -3.78 -9.36
CA LEU A 89 -4.15 -4.15 -10.32
C LEU A 89 -2.73 -4.02 -9.73
N CYS A 90 -2.59 -4.22 -8.43
CA CYS A 90 -1.33 -4.15 -7.68
C CYS A 90 -0.96 -5.51 -7.04
N GLY A 91 -1.34 -6.61 -7.70
CA GLY A 91 -1.08 -7.97 -7.20
C GLY A 91 -1.66 -8.20 -5.80
N ALA A 92 -0.87 -8.84 -4.93
CA ALA A 92 -1.25 -9.20 -3.58
C ALA A 92 -1.15 -8.05 -2.55
N TYR A 93 -0.70 -6.86 -2.95
CA TYR A 93 -0.42 -5.73 -2.03
C TYR A 93 -1.55 -5.47 -1.01
N ASN A 94 -2.78 -5.21 -1.48
CA ASN A 94 -3.90 -4.93 -0.57
C ASN A 94 -4.31 -6.17 0.23
N VAL A 95 -4.24 -7.36 -0.38
CA VAL A 95 -4.66 -8.62 0.26
C VAL A 95 -3.75 -8.91 1.45
N ASN A 96 -2.43 -8.75 1.29
CA ASN A 96 -1.47 -8.98 2.36
C ASN A 96 -1.70 -8.03 3.55
N LEU A 97 -1.97 -6.75 3.28
CA LEU A 97 -2.28 -5.75 4.32
C LEU A 97 -3.60 -6.07 5.04
N ILE A 98 -4.63 -6.41 4.28
CA ILE A 98 -5.94 -6.78 4.81
C ILE A 98 -5.86 -8.04 5.68
N GLN A 99 -5.17 -9.09 5.20
CA GLN A 99 -4.99 -10.33 5.96
C GLN A 99 -4.17 -10.10 7.24
N ARG A 100 -3.13 -9.25 7.18
CA ARG A 100 -2.36 -8.87 8.37
C ARG A 100 -3.23 -8.11 9.38
N ALA A 101 -4.12 -7.25 8.92
CA ALA A 101 -5.07 -6.50 9.75
C ALA A 101 -6.12 -7.41 10.38
N GLU A 102 -6.69 -8.36 9.63
CA GLU A 102 -7.62 -9.36 10.17
C GLU A 102 -6.94 -10.22 11.23
N LYS A 103 -5.74 -10.73 10.94
CA LYS A 103 -4.98 -11.51 11.92
C LYS A 103 -4.72 -10.71 13.20
N PHE A 104 -4.28 -9.46 13.06
CA PHE A 104 -4.06 -8.58 14.21
C PHE A 104 -5.35 -8.35 15.01
N PHE A 105 -6.46 -8.09 14.35
CA PHE A 105 -7.75 -7.91 15.02
C PHE A 105 -8.17 -9.15 15.78
N GLU A 106 -8.05 -10.33 15.19
CA GLU A 106 -8.40 -11.60 15.84
C GLU A 106 -7.50 -11.92 17.05
N GLU A 107 -6.21 -11.57 16.98
CA GLU A 107 -5.24 -11.75 18.07
C GLU A 107 -5.50 -10.79 19.25
N GLU A 108 -5.96 -9.58 18.97
CA GLU A 108 -6.03 -8.49 19.96
C GLU A 108 -7.44 -8.18 20.45
N LYS A 109 -8.51 -8.65 19.79
CA LYS A 109 -9.91 -8.30 20.11
C LYS A 109 -10.35 -8.61 21.54
N ASN A 110 -9.70 -9.56 22.22
CA ASN A 110 -10.03 -9.93 23.60
C ASN A 110 -9.19 -9.17 24.65
N LYS A 111 -8.13 -8.48 24.23
CA LYS A 111 -7.24 -7.72 25.11
C LYS A 111 -7.69 -6.28 25.29
N TYR A 112 -8.32 -5.73 24.27
CA TYR A 112 -8.82 -4.35 24.27
C TYR A 112 -10.34 -4.35 24.39
N THR A 113 -10.87 -3.39 25.16
CA THR A 113 -12.31 -3.14 25.25
C THR A 113 -12.87 -2.75 23.89
N GLN A 114 -12.08 -2.04 23.08
CA GLN A 114 -12.50 -1.56 21.77
C GLN A 114 -11.31 -1.44 20.81
N ILE A 115 -11.51 -1.88 19.57
CA ILE A 115 -10.56 -1.67 18.47
C ILE A 115 -11.25 -0.88 17.37
N TYR A 116 -10.80 0.35 17.17
CA TYR A 116 -11.21 1.23 16.09
C TYR A 116 -10.33 1.04 14.86
N PHE A 117 -10.94 1.14 13.68
CA PHE A 117 -10.25 1.17 12.41
C PHE A 117 -10.36 2.54 11.77
N SER A 118 -9.24 3.02 11.27
CA SER A 118 -9.15 4.21 10.44
C SER A 118 -8.54 3.85 9.11
N PHE A 119 -9.20 4.20 8.01
CA PHE A 119 -8.82 3.70 6.70
C PHE A 119 -8.17 4.77 5.84
N ILE A 120 -6.97 4.49 5.35
CA ILE A 120 -6.34 5.24 4.27
C ILE A 120 -6.42 4.37 3.02
N GLY A 121 -7.23 4.81 2.07
CA GLY A 121 -7.46 4.13 0.80
C GLY A 121 -8.70 3.25 0.77
N ARG A 122 -9.32 3.21 -0.42
CA ARG A 122 -10.62 2.58 -0.62
C ARG A 122 -10.64 1.06 -0.40
N LYS A 123 -9.56 0.33 -0.70
CA LYS A 123 -9.58 -1.14 -0.70
C LYS A 123 -9.75 -1.74 0.70
N GLY A 124 -9.05 -1.22 1.70
CA GLY A 124 -9.21 -1.62 3.10
C GLY A 124 -10.59 -1.24 3.62
N ARG A 125 -10.98 0.03 3.40
CA ARG A 125 -12.31 0.56 3.77
C ARG A 125 -13.44 -0.32 3.26
N ASP A 126 -13.51 -0.59 1.95
CA ASP A 126 -14.58 -1.39 1.34
C ASP A 126 -14.64 -2.82 1.90
N TYR A 127 -13.48 -3.40 2.24
CA TYR A 127 -13.37 -4.76 2.76
C TYR A 127 -13.91 -4.87 4.19
N PHE A 128 -13.51 -3.95 5.06
CA PHE A 128 -13.86 -3.96 6.47
C PHE A 128 -15.24 -3.38 6.76
N ARG A 129 -15.75 -2.47 5.91
CA ARG A 129 -17.13 -1.99 6.00
C ARG A 129 -18.16 -3.13 5.91
N LYS A 130 -17.89 -4.14 5.07
CA LYS A 130 -18.74 -5.34 4.96
C LYS A 130 -18.72 -6.21 6.23
N ARG A 131 -17.65 -6.12 7.01
CA ARG A 131 -17.44 -6.87 8.26
C ARG A 131 -17.89 -6.10 9.51
N LYS A 132 -18.37 -4.86 9.34
CA LYS A 132 -18.91 -4.02 10.42
C LYS A 132 -17.93 -3.83 11.59
N VAL A 133 -16.63 -3.73 11.30
CA VAL A 133 -15.66 -3.33 12.32
C VAL A 133 -15.96 -1.89 12.77
N PRO A 134 -15.70 -1.53 14.03
CA PRO A 134 -15.84 -0.15 14.49
C PRO A 134 -14.91 0.76 13.69
N GLN A 135 -15.49 1.71 12.94
CA GLN A 135 -14.74 2.67 12.13
C GLN A 135 -14.71 4.02 12.85
N HIS A 136 -13.54 4.66 12.90
CA HIS A 136 -13.40 6.02 13.42
C HIS A 136 -13.48 7.05 12.28
N TRP A 137 -12.56 6.98 11.30
CA TRP A 137 -12.58 7.85 10.12
C TRP A 137 -12.05 7.17 8.85
N GLU A 138 -12.24 7.79 7.69
CA GLU A 138 -11.69 7.32 6.42
C GLU A 138 -11.14 8.46 5.55
N ARG A 139 -10.02 8.21 4.86
CA ARG A 139 -9.43 9.07 3.83
C ARG A 139 -9.20 8.25 2.56
N VAL A 140 -10.04 8.49 1.55
CA VAL A 140 -10.07 7.72 0.30
C VAL A 140 -9.99 8.65 -0.91
N ASN A 141 -9.76 8.07 -2.09
CA ASN A 141 -9.73 8.81 -3.37
C ASN A 141 -8.61 9.86 -3.47
N PHE A 142 -7.47 9.63 -2.79
CA PHE A 142 -6.28 10.47 -2.95
C PHE A 142 -5.48 10.09 -4.22
N PHE A 143 -5.69 8.90 -4.79
CA PHE A 143 -5.12 8.46 -6.08
C PHE A 143 -3.59 8.60 -6.18
N GLY A 144 -2.91 8.45 -5.04
CA GLY A 144 -1.45 8.61 -4.91
C GLY A 144 -0.97 10.05 -4.83
N ARG A 145 -1.87 11.02 -4.61
CA ARG A 145 -1.52 12.37 -4.18
C ARG A 145 -1.33 12.35 -2.67
N VAL A 146 -0.08 12.28 -2.26
CA VAL A 146 0.32 12.29 -0.85
C VAL A 146 1.28 13.45 -0.68
N ASP A 147 0.98 14.33 0.26
CA ASP A 147 1.83 15.43 0.67
C ASP A 147 1.94 15.49 2.21
N TYR A 148 2.79 16.38 2.68
CA TYR A 148 2.98 16.60 4.11
C TYR A 148 1.69 17.10 4.79
N ASN A 149 0.92 17.94 4.13
CA ASN A 149 -0.32 18.49 4.69
C ASN A 149 -1.33 17.39 5.03
N MET A 150 -1.46 16.38 4.17
CA MET A 150 -2.30 15.21 4.47
C MET A 150 -1.80 14.46 5.71
N ALA A 151 -0.49 14.28 5.85
CA ALA A 151 0.10 13.65 7.03
C ALA A 151 -0.13 14.48 8.30
N ALA A 152 0.03 15.81 8.21
CA ALA A 152 -0.19 16.74 9.31
C ALA A 152 -1.64 16.70 9.81
N GLN A 153 -2.62 16.71 8.91
CA GLN A 153 -4.03 16.59 9.28
C GLN A 153 -4.34 15.26 9.97
N ILE A 154 -3.78 14.15 9.51
CA ILE A 154 -3.95 12.84 10.16
C ILE A 154 -3.27 12.86 11.54
N GLY A 155 -2.06 13.40 11.64
CA GLY A 155 -1.33 13.52 12.90
C GLY A 155 -2.11 14.31 13.95
N GLN A 156 -2.66 15.47 13.58
CA GLN A 156 -3.48 16.30 14.47
C GLN A 156 -4.75 15.60 14.95
N GLU A 157 -5.40 14.82 14.08
CA GLU A 157 -6.58 14.03 14.41
C GLU A 157 -6.25 12.93 15.43
N LEU A 158 -5.16 12.19 15.21
CA LEU A 158 -4.68 11.15 16.13
C LEU A 158 -4.22 11.72 17.48
N ILE A 159 -3.49 12.85 17.46
CA ILE A 159 -3.05 13.55 18.67
C ILE A 159 -4.25 14.02 19.49
N ARG A 160 -5.29 14.55 18.83
CA ARG A 160 -6.52 14.98 19.50
C ARG A 160 -7.22 13.79 20.14
N ALA A 161 -7.46 12.71 19.40
CA ALA A 161 -8.14 11.52 19.91
C ALA A 161 -7.37 10.91 21.10
N TYR A 162 -6.04 10.87 21.02
CA TYR A 162 -5.19 10.38 22.12
C TYR A 162 -5.29 11.29 23.35
N SER A 163 -5.13 12.60 23.16
CA SER A 163 -5.14 13.59 24.25
C SER A 163 -6.51 13.73 24.90
N ALA A 164 -7.59 13.52 24.15
CA ALA A 164 -8.97 13.48 24.65
C ALA A 164 -9.31 12.17 25.39
N ASN A 165 -8.36 11.24 25.49
CA ASN A 165 -8.58 9.89 26.02
C ASN A 165 -9.74 9.21 25.28
N GLU A 166 -9.77 9.26 23.95
CA GLU A 166 -10.68 8.45 23.12
C GLU A 166 -9.99 7.14 22.69
N VAL A 167 -8.67 7.21 22.49
CA VAL A 167 -7.80 6.08 22.13
C VAL A 167 -6.57 6.08 23.05
N ASP A 168 -6.11 4.89 23.44
CA ASP A 168 -5.00 4.71 24.39
C ASP A 168 -3.73 4.15 23.71
N LEU A 169 -3.89 3.56 22.52
CA LEU A 169 -2.82 2.99 21.69
C LEU A 169 -3.14 3.22 20.21
N VAL A 170 -2.18 3.71 19.43
CA VAL A 170 -2.36 3.99 18.01
C VAL A 170 -1.30 3.24 17.20
N CYS A 171 -1.75 2.44 16.24
CA CYS A 171 -0.91 1.60 15.40
C CYS A 171 -1.13 1.89 13.92
N LEU A 172 -0.05 2.05 13.16
CA LEU A 172 -0.07 2.11 11.70
C LEU A 172 0.19 0.72 11.13
N LEU A 173 -0.66 0.26 10.22
CA LEU A 173 -0.43 -0.92 9.41
C LEU A 173 -0.30 -0.50 7.95
N TYR A 174 0.94 -0.49 7.48
CA TYR A 174 1.30 -0.09 6.13
C TYR A 174 2.30 -1.08 5.53
N SER A 175 2.67 -0.85 4.27
CA SER A 175 3.63 -1.70 3.58
C SER A 175 4.98 -0.99 3.46
N GLU A 176 5.99 -1.54 4.12
CA GLU A 176 7.38 -1.12 3.96
C GLU A 176 7.89 -1.51 2.58
N PHE A 177 8.52 -0.54 1.90
CA PHE A 177 9.12 -0.75 0.60
C PHE A 177 10.55 -1.29 0.75
N VAL A 178 10.74 -2.57 0.44
CA VAL A 178 12.09 -3.18 0.39
C VAL A 178 12.63 -3.13 -1.04
N SER A 179 11.84 -3.60 -2.00
CA SER A 179 12.17 -3.56 -3.42
C SER A 179 10.90 -3.57 -4.27
N PRO A 180 10.99 -3.36 -5.59
CA PRO A 180 9.81 -3.47 -6.47
C PRO A 180 9.17 -4.86 -6.48
N LEU A 181 9.93 -5.91 -6.12
CA LEU A 181 9.44 -7.28 -6.02
C LEU A 181 8.96 -7.64 -4.61
N GLN A 182 9.54 -7.02 -3.58
CA GLN A 182 9.28 -7.33 -2.17
C GLN A 182 8.69 -6.14 -1.42
N GLN A 183 7.47 -6.32 -0.94
CA GLN A 183 6.75 -5.38 -0.08
C GLN A 183 6.31 -6.10 1.19
N ARG A 184 6.57 -5.50 2.35
CA ARG A 184 6.34 -6.16 3.64
C ARG A 184 5.29 -5.39 4.45
N PRO A 185 4.16 -6.01 4.81
CA PRO A 185 3.24 -5.43 5.78
C PRO A 185 3.94 -5.29 7.14
N VAL A 186 3.99 -4.08 7.66
CA VAL A 186 4.57 -3.75 8.97
C VAL A 186 3.52 -3.08 9.83
N LEU A 187 3.43 -3.54 11.08
CA LEU A 187 2.64 -2.92 12.13
C LEU A 187 3.59 -2.08 12.99
N LYS A 188 3.33 -0.78 13.09
CA LYS A 188 4.17 0.17 13.83
C LYS A 188 3.31 0.97 14.81
N THR A 189 3.66 0.92 16.09
CA THR A 189 3.06 1.80 17.10
C THR A 189 3.57 3.22 16.93
N ILE A 190 2.66 4.21 16.91
CA ILE A 190 3.01 5.63 16.80
C ILE A 190 2.70 6.41 18.09
N LEU A 191 1.66 6.01 18.82
CA LEU A 191 1.31 6.55 20.13
C LEU A 191 0.99 5.42 21.12
N PRO A 192 1.45 5.49 22.38
CA PRO A 192 2.38 6.48 22.91
C PRO A 192 3.76 6.41 22.23
N ILE A 193 4.49 7.53 22.21
CA ILE A 193 5.82 7.55 21.60
C ILE A 193 6.79 6.76 22.50
N GLU A 194 7.38 5.70 21.95
CA GLU A 194 8.42 4.95 22.64
C GLU A 194 9.71 5.78 22.74
N GLN A 195 10.11 6.08 23.97
CA GLN A 195 11.43 6.63 24.26
C GLN A 195 12.45 5.47 24.26
N ARG A 196 13.39 5.48 23.31
CA ARG A 196 14.58 4.63 23.34
C ARG A 196 15.81 5.53 23.25
N PRO A 197 16.29 6.08 24.37
CA PRO A 197 17.57 6.76 24.35
C PRO A 197 18.66 5.72 24.06
N THR A 198 19.46 5.96 23.02
CA THR A 198 20.70 5.20 22.79
C THR A 198 21.81 5.93 23.55
N GLU A 199 22.63 5.22 24.35
CA GLU A 199 23.67 5.83 25.20
C GLU A 199 24.65 6.74 24.42
N GLU A 200 24.90 6.44 23.14
CA GLU A 200 25.76 7.22 22.25
C GLU A 200 25.20 8.62 21.91
N GLU A 201 23.89 8.85 22.03
CA GLU A 201 23.26 10.12 21.61
C GLU A 201 23.28 11.21 22.70
N LEU A 202 23.72 10.90 23.92
CA LEU A 202 23.67 11.79 25.08
C LEU A 202 24.83 12.81 25.15
N GLY A 203 25.86 12.67 24.32
CA GLY A 203 27.14 13.38 24.46
C GLY A 203 27.16 14.89 24.12
N VAL A 204 26.06 15.48 23.64
CA VAL A 204 26.00 16.90 23.26
C VAL A 204 24.99 17.64 24.13
N ASP A 205 25.48 18.57 24.95
CA ASP A 205 24.65 19.51 25.72
C ASP A 205 24.20 20.67 24.83
N TYR A 206 22.88 20.81 24.65
CA TYR A 206 22.27 21.96 24.00
C TYR A 206 21.79 22.97 25.03
N LEU A 207 21.97 24.25 24.72
CA LEU A 207 21.21 25.32 25.36
C LEU A 207 19.84 25.40 24.68
N TYR A 208 18.76 25.29 25.46
CA TYR A 208 17.40 25.33 24.95
C TYR A 208 16.77 26.69 25.23
N GLU A 209 16.17 27.28 24.21
CA GLU A 209 15.43 28.54 24.29
C GLU A 209 14.10 28.37 23.53
N PRO A 210 12.94 28.63 24.15
CA PRO A 210 12.70 29.16 25.50
C PRO A 210 12.89 28.17 26.65
N SER A 211 12.44 26.91 26.51
CA SER A 211 12.68 25.84 27.48
C SER A 211 12.64 24.46 26.82
N ALA A 212 13.33 23.47 27.38
CA ALA A 212 13.35 22.10 26.83
C ALA A 212 11.93 21.48 26.74
N ALA A 213 11.08 21.75 27.75
CA ALA A 213 9.70 21.27 27.78
C ALA A 213 8.83 21.91 26.68
N GLU A 214 8.95 23.22 26.45
CA GLU A 214 8.21 23.89 25.38
C GLU A 214 8.61 23.42 23.99
N ILE A 215 9.92 23.25 23.75
CA ILE A 215 10.43 22.70 22.50
C ILE A 215 9.92 21.26 22.31
N LEU A 216 9.96 20.43 23.36
CA LEU A 216 9.45 19.07 23.31
C LEU A 216 7.95 19.04 22.96
N SER A 217 7.13 19.91 23.54
CA SER A 217 5.70 20.03 23.20
C SER A 217 5.45 20.40 21.74
N GLN A 218 6.33 21.15 21.10
CA GLN A 218 6.22 21.48 19.67
C GLN A 218 6.76 20.36 18.76
N LEU A 219 7.81 19.66 19.19
CA LEU A 219 8.44 18.61 18.40
C LEU A 219 7.68 17.28 18.42
N LEU A 220 6.96 16.95 19.50
CA LEU A 220 6.21 15.68 19.58
C LEU A 220 5.13 15.57 18.49
N PRO A 221 4.28 16.58 18.25
CA PRO A 221 3.36 16.58 17.10
C PRO A 221 4.09 16.41 15.78
N LEU A 222 5.15 17.20 15.56
CA LEU A 222 5.92 17.19 14.33
C LEU A 222 6.52 15.81 14.03
N TYR A 223 7.01 15.12 15.06
CA TYR A 223 7.52 13.76 14.94
C TYR A 223 6.43 12.79 14.46
N ILE A 224 5.23 12.85 15.03
CA ILE A 224 4.10 12.01 14.61
C ILE A 224 3.72 12.29 13.15
N GLU A 225 3.62 13.56 12.78
CA GLU A 225 3.32 13.98 11.40
C GLU A 225 4.35 13.43 10.41
N VAL A 226 5.63 13.48 10.75
CA VAL A 226 6.72 12.94 9.93
C VAL A 226 6.67 11.41 9.84
N GLN A 227 6.40 10.71 10.94
CA GLN A 227 6.25 9.25 10.94
C GLN A 227 5.09 8.80 10.05
N ILE A 228 3.96 9.52 10.08
CA ILE A 228 2.82 9.27 9.19
C ILE A 228 3.19 9.56 7.74
N TYR A 229 3.91 10.67 7.50
CA TYR A 229 4.34 11.03 6.15
C TYR A 229 5.28 9.97 5.55
N GLN A 230 6.23 9.45 6.33
CA GLN A 230 7.09 8.34 5.92
C GLN A 230 6.27 7.08 5.60
N ALA A 231 5.34 6.70 6.48
CA ALA A 231 4.47 5.55 6.24
C ALA A 231 3.62 5.71 4.96
N LEU A 232 3.10 6.91 4.69
CA LEU A 232 2.38 7.22 3.46
C LEU A 232 3.28 7.06 2.21
N LEU A 233 4.50 7.60 2.25
CA LEU A 233 5.47 7.51 1.14
C LEU A 233 5.92 6.07 0.89
N GLU A 234 6.25 5.32 1.94
CA GLU A 234 6.63 3.90 1.85
C GLU A 234 5.50 3.04 1.30
N SER A 235 4.27 3.27 1.78
CA SER A 235 3.08 2.58 1.30
C SER A 235 2.82 2.87 -0.18
N LEU A 236 3.02 4.12 -0.61
CA LEU A 236 2.88 4.55 -2.01
C LEU A 236 3.95 3.92 -2.92
N ALA A 237 5.20 3.90 -2.48
CA ALA A 237 6.29 3.23 -3.18
C ALA A 237 6.01 1.72 -3.30
N SER A 238 5.58 1.07 -2.21
CA SER A 238 5.15 -0.33 -2.20
C SER A 238 4.00 -0.61 -3.16
N GLU A 239 2.99 0.25 -3.20
CA GLU A 239 1.86 0.12 -4.13
C GLU A 239 2.32 0.18 -5.59
N TYR A 240 3.19 1.14 -5.93
CA TYR A 240 3.70 1.29 -7.30
C TYR A 240 4.67 0.17 -7.69
N GLY A 241 5.51 -0.30 -6.77
CA GLY A 241 6.35 -1.48 -6.97
C GLY A 241 5.53 -2.72 -7.27
N ALA A 242 4.54 -3.02 -6.41
CA ALA A 242 3.64 -4.16 -6.59
C ALA A 242 2.84 -4.07 -7.91
N ARG A 243 2.36 -2.87 -8.27
CA ARG A 243 1.66 -2.63 -9.54
C ARG A 243 2.57 -2.82 -10.75
N MET A 244 3.79 -2.30 -10.71
CA MET A 244 4.75 -2.47 -11.79
C MET A 244 5.02 -3.96 -12.04
N THR A 245 5.27 -4.73 -10.98
CA THR A 245 5.49 -6.19 -11.03
C THR A 245 4.26 -6.94 -11.53
N ALA A 246 3.06 -6.61 -11.03
CA ALA A 246 1.81 -7.23 -11.48
C ALA A 246 1.53 -6.97 -12.97
N MET A 247 1.79 -5.75 -13.44
CA MET A 247 1.62 -5.40 -14.86
C MET A 247 2.68 -6.03 -15.76
N GLU A 248 3.92 -6.20 -15.28
CA GLU A 248 4.94 -6.96 -15.99
C GLU A 248 4.52 -8.41 -16.19
N ASN A 249 4.07 -9.08 -15.13
CA ASN A 249 3.60 -10.46 -15.22
C ASN A 249 2.38 -10.57 -16.14
N ALA A 250 1.43 -9.64 -16.03
CA ALA A 250 0.27 -9.61 -16.94
C ALA A 250 0.67 -9.41 -18.41
N THR A 251 1.73 -8.63 -18.70
CA THR A 251 2.26 -8.43 -20.06
C THR A 251 2.89 -9.72 -20.61
N LYS A 252 3.65 -10.44 -19.78
CA LYS A 252 4.28 -11.73 -20.13
C LYS A 252 3.21 -12.80 -20.38
N ASN A 253 2.25 -12.95 -19.46
CA ASN A 253 1.14 -13.90 -19.60
C ASN A 253 0.30 -13.63 -20.86
N ALA A 254 0.10 -12.35 -21.20
CA ALA A 254 -0.60 -11.99 -22.44
C ALA A 254 0.21 -12.37 -23.70
N ALA A 255 1.55 -12.25 -23.67
CA ALA A 255 2.41 -12.70 -24.76
C ALA A 255 2.27 -14.20 -25.01
N GLU A 256 2.39 -15.01 -23.95
CA GLU A 256 2.25 -16.47 -24.01
C GLU A 256 0.85 -16.89 -24.52
N MET A 257 -0.19 -16.16 -24.10
CA MET A 257 -1.55 -16.39 -24.59
C MET A 257 -1.71 -16.03 -26.08
N ILE A 258 -1.06 -14.97 -26.56
CA ILE A 258 -1.06 -14.62 -27.99
C ILE A 258 -0.37 -15.70 -28.80
N ASP A 259 0.77 -16.21 -28.34
CA ASP A 259 1.54 -17.23 -29.06
C ASP A 259 0.75 -18.54 -29.17
N SER A 260 0.17 -19.01 -28.06
CA SER A 260 -0.67 -20.20 -28.04
C SER A 260 -1.93 -20.06 -28.90
N LEU A 261 -2.63 -18.92 -28.85
CA LEU A 261 -3.78 -18.66 -29.71
C LEU A 261 -3.40 -18.56 -31.19
N THR A 262 -2.20 -18.04 -31.50
CA THR A 262 -1.70 -17.94 -32.88
C THR A 262 -1.39 -19.31 -33.46
N LEU A 263 -0.74 -20.18 -32.69
CA LEU A 263 -0.53 -21.58 -33.07
C LEU A 263 -1.86 -22.30 -33.30
N PHE A 264 -2.81 -22.14 -32.38
CA PHE A 264 -4.15 -22.72 -32.52
C PHE A 264 -4.89 -22.18 -33.75
N TYR A 265 -4.82 -20.87 -34.00
CA TYR A 265 -5.41 -20.24 -35.18
C TYR A 265 -4.86 -20.85 -36.48
N ASN A 266 -3.54 -21.00 -36.58
CA ASN A 266 -2.90 -21.57 -37.76
C ASN A 266 -3.30 -23.03 -37.98
N LYS A 267 -3.40 -23.83 -36.91
CA LYS A 267 -3.88 -25.21 -36.96
C LYS A 267 -5.32 -25.30 -37.47
N VAL A 268 -6.23 -24.51 -36.92
CA VAL A 268 -7.64 -24.49 -37.35
C VAL A 268 -7.76 -23.97 -38.79
N ARG A 269 -6.93 -23.00 -39.18
CA ARG A 269 -6.93 -22.44 -40.54
C ARG A 269 -6.52 -23.50 -41.56
N GLN A 270 -5.44 -24.23 -41.29
CA GLN A 270 -4.99 -25.33 -42.13
C GLN A 270 -6.06 -26.40 -42.25
N ALA A 271 -6.67 -26.82 -41.13
CA ALA A 271 -7.76 -27.80 -41.15
C ALA A 271 -8.98 -27.32 -41.97
N SER A 272 -9.33 -26.04 -41.91
CA SER A 272 -10.40 -25.46 -42.73
C SER A 272 -10.07 -25.49 -44.21
N ILE A 273 -8.85 -25.08 -44.59
CA ILE A 273 -8.39 -25.09 -45.99
C ILE A 273 -8.38 -26.53 -46.53
N THR A 274 -7.82 -27.48 -45.77
CA THR A 274 -7.82 -28.90 -46.17
C THR A 274 -9.24 -29.44 -46.32
N LYS A 275 -10.15 -29.06 -45.42
CA LYS A 275 -11.56 -29.46 -45.52
C LYS A 275 -12.24 -28.86 -46.76
N GLU A 276 -12.06 -27.58 -47.03
CA GLU A 276 -12.60 -26.92 -48.22
C GLU A 276 -12.05 -27.57 -49.51
N LEU A 277 -10.76 -27.88 -49.56
CA LEU A 277 -10.16 -28.60 -50.69
C LEU A 277 -10.76 -30.00 -50.87
N ILE A 278 -10.94 -30.77 -49.79
CA ILE A 278 -11.58 -32.09 -49.85
C ILE A 278 -13.03 -31.97 -50.35
N GLU A 279 -13.79 -30.99 -49.86
CA GLU A 279 -15.18 -30.76 -50.30
C GLU A 279 -15.25 -30.42 -51.79
N ILE A 280 -14.33 -29.60 -52.31
CA ILE A 280 -14.23 -29.26 -53.74
C ILE A 280 -13.90 -30.49 -54.59
N VAL A 281 -12.88 -31.27 -54.20
CA VAL A 281 -12.45 -32.46 -54.95
C VAL A 281 -13.53 -33.53 -54.95
N SER A 282 -14.14 -33.83 -53.79
CA SER A 282 -15.23 -34.81 -53.69
C SER A 282 -16.47 -34.38 -54.47
N GLY A 283 -16.80 -33.08 -54.47
CA GLY A 283 -17.91 -32.55 -55.29
C GLY A 283 -17.64 -32.67 -56.79
N ALA A 284 -16.39 -32.44 -57.22
CA ALA A 284 -16.00 -32.61 -58.63
C ALA A 284 -16.01 -34.08 -59.07
N GLU A 285 -15.58 -35.01 -58.22
CA GLU A 285 -15.66 -36.45 -58.53
C GLU A 285 -17.10 -36.97 -58.58
N ALA A 286 -18.00 -36.47 -57.74
CA ALA A 286 -19.40 -36.90 -57.73
C ALA A 286 -20.19 -36.51 -59.00
N LEU A 287 -19.62 -35.67 -59.87
CA LEU A 287 -20.21 -35.25 -61.15
C LEU A 287 -19.69 -36.06 -62.35
N LYS A 288 -18.75 -36.98 -62.15
CA LYS A 288 -18.33 -37.97 -63.16
C LYS A 288 -19.20 -39.20 -63.11
#